data_AF-A0A1V5R5V6-F1
#
_entry.id   AF-A0A1V5R5V6-F1
#
_cell.length_a   1.000
_cell.length_b   1.000
_cell.length_c   1.000
_cell.angle_alpha   90.00
_cell.angle_beta   90.00
_cell.angle_gamma   90.00
#
_symmetry.space_group_name_H-M   'P 1'
#
loop_
_entity.id
_entity.type
_entity.pdbx_description
1 polymer ?
#
loop_
_entity_poly.entity_id
_entity_poly.type
_entity_poly.pdbx_seq_one_letter_code
_entity_poly.pdbx_strand_id
1 'polypeptide(L)'
;MKRTLLQTLVLGLTVAGLSAGDLPADIQAKFIKILATNAGSAGKVACKDPGVAAALGGAGMTADPAAKVAWAGTEAEVKAYKAAGKMVICGRLEWLPAGGSIAVVEEGGKPQIYLHMGNLAASGVTLSDAVLKIGKRL
;
A
#
# COMPACT_ATOMS: atom_id res chain seq x y z
N MET A 1 -8.00 -57.45 14.75
CA MET A 1 -7.19 -56.43 15.46
C MET A 1 -7.21 -55.15 14.66
N LYS A 2 -7.74 -54.06 15.25
CA LYS A 2 -8.06 -52.79 14.60
C LYS A 2 -6.78 -51.96 14.43
N ARG A 3 -6.48 -51.51 13.20
CA ARG A 3 -5.38 -50.56 12.92
C ARG A 3 -5.97 -49.15 12.93
N THR A 4 -5.71 -48.42 14.01
CA THR A 4 -6.06 -47.02 14.18
C THR A 4 -5.18 -46.16 13.28
N LEU A 5 -5.79 -45.45 12.34
CA LEU A 5 -5.17 -44.43 11.50
C LEU A 5 -4.85 -43.20 12.37
N LEU A 6 -3.57 -42.94 12.59
CA LEU A 6 -3.12 -41.73 13.28
C LEU A 6 -3.15 -40.56 12.30
N GLN A 7 -4.15 -39.68 12.45
CA GLN A 7 -4.20 -38.37 11.82
C GLN A 7 -2.97 -37.55 12.23
N THR A 8 -2.13 -37.18 11.26
CA THR A 8 -1.09 -36.17 11.48
C THR A 8 -1.56 -34.88 10.80
N LEU A 9 -2.20 -34.03 11.59
CA LEU A 9 -2.53 -32.66 11.22
C LEU A 9 -1.24 -31.84 11.28
N VAL A 10 -0.60 -31.61 10.13
CA VAL A 10 0.54 -30.70 10.03
C VAL A 10 -0.03 -29.28 10.07
N LEU A 11 -0.01 -28.66 11.27
CA LEU A 11 -0.12 -27.21 11.43
C LEU A 11 1.08 -26.57 10.73
N GLY A 12 0.88 -26.11 9.50
CA GLY A 12 1.79 -25.19 8.84
C GLY A 12 1.69 -23.83 9.52
N LEU A 13 2.46 -23.62 10.59
CA LEU A 13 2.84 -22.28 11.01
C LEU A 13 3.73 -21.70 9.92
N THR A 14 3.14 -20.92 9.02
CA THR A 14 3.90 -20.05 8.13
C THR A 14 4.59 -19.02 8.99
N VAL A 15 5.91 -19.15 9.09
CA VAL A 15 6.82 -18.16 9.66
C VAL A 15 6.59 -16.84 8.93
N ALA A 16 5.86 -15.93 9.57
CA ALA A 16 5.82 -14.53 9.17
C ALA A 16 7.21 -13.96 9.43
N GLY A 17 8.02 -13.86 8.37
CA GLY A 17 9.30 -13.18 8.42
C GLY A 17 9.07 -11.71 8.75
N LEU A 18 9.29 -11.33 10.01
CA LEU A 18 9.55 -9.95 10.40
C LEU A 18 10.91 -9.53 9.80
N SER A 19 10.95 -9.17 8.52
CA SER A 19 11.85 -8.10 8.08
C SER A 19 11.29 -6.77 8.60
N ALA A 20 12.08 -5.69 8.62
CA ALA A 20 11.56 -4.33 8.86
C ALA A 20 10.23 -4.15 8.09
N GLY A 21 9.13 -4.13 8.85
CA GLY A 21 7.90 -4.81 8.44
C GLY A 21 7.08 -3.97 7.51
N ASP A 22 6.75 -4.51 6.34
CA ASP A 22 5.60 -4.03 5.59
C ASP A 22 4.41 -3.97 6.57
N LEU A 23 3.80 -2.79 6.70
CA LEU A 23 2.68 -2.57 7.63
C LEU A 23 1.59 -3.65 7.42
N PRO A 24 0.87 -4.08 8.46
CA PRO A 24 -0.30 -4.96 8.29
C PRO A 24 -1.28 -4.41 7.24
N ALA A 25 -1.87 -5.30 6.44
CA ALA A 25 -2.74 -4.90 5.31
C ALA A 25 -3.93 -4.02 5.72
N ASP A 26 -4.47 -4.20 6.93
CA ASP A 26 -5.55 -3.36 7.46
C ASP A 26 -5.06 -1.93 7.77
N ILE A 27 -3.84 -1.79 8.28
CA ILE A 27 -3.20 -0.50 8.52
C ILE A 27 -2.88 0.17 7.19
N GLN A 28 -2.30 -0.57 6.23
CA GLN A 28 -2.07 -0.08 4.86
C GLN A 28 -3.37 0.44 4.26
N ALA A 29 -4.46 -0.33 4.30
CA ALA A 29 -5.76 0.07 3.76
C ALA A 29 -6.29 1.38 4.37
N LYS A 30 -6.12 1.59 5.69
CA LYS A 30 -6.49 2.85 6.35
C LYS A 30 -5.70 4.04 5.82
N PHE A 31 -4.38 3.90 5.66
CA PHE A 31 -3.54 4.97 5.10
C PHE A 31 -3.85 5.23 3.63
N ILE A 32 -4.00 4.17 2.83
CA ILE A 32 -4.40 4.27 1.43
C ILE A 32 -5.75 5.00 1.32
N LYS A 33 -6.72 4.70 2.19
CA LYS A 33 -8.00 5.41 2.23
C LYS A 33 -7.84 6.89 2.48
N ILE A 34 -7.09 7.27 3.51
CA ILE A 34 -6.83 8.68 3.83
C ILE A 34 -6.21 9.37 2.61
N LEU A 35 -5.14 8.81 2.05
CA LEU A 35 -4.40 9.40 0.93
C LEU A 35 -5.27 9.50 -0.34
N ALA A 36 -5.97 8.42 -0.70
CA ALA A 36 -6.83 8.40 -1.88
C ALA A 36 -8.04 9.34 -1.76
N THR A 37 -8.60 9.49 -0.56
CA THR A 37 -9.70 10.44 -0.30
C THR A 37 -9.22 11.88 -0.46
N ASN A 38 -8.05 12.19 0.13
CA ASN A 38 -7.43 13.52 0.02
C ASN A 38 -6.94 13.84 -1.40
N ALA A 39 -6.66 12.81 -2.21
CA ALA A 39 -6.32 12.91 -3.62
C ALA A 39 -7.55 13.00 -4.57
N GLY A 40 -8.77 13.02 -4.03
CA GLY A 40 -9.99 13.11 -4.84
C GLY A 40 -10.36 11.83 -5.59
N SER A 41 -9.80 10.67 -5.21
CA SER A 41 -10.03 9.39 -5.90
C SER A 41 -11.39 8.73 -5.56
N ALA A 42 -12.29 9.44 -4.88
CA ALA A 42 -13.67 9.04 -4.58
C ALA A 42 -13.85 7.60 -4.07
N GLY A 43 -12.96 7.15 -3.17
CA GLY A 43 -13.03 5.80 -2.59
C GLY A 43 -12.49 4.68 -3.50
N LYS A 44 -11.83 5.01 -4.61
CA LYS A 44 -11.27 4.05 -5.57
C LYS A 44 -9.75 4.09 -5.59
N VAL A 45 -9.12 2.92 -5.67
CA VAL A 45 -7.65 2.78 -5.77
C VAL A 45 -7.30 1.67 -6.74
N ALA A 46 -6.29 1.89 -7.59
CA ALA A 46 -5.73 0.84 -8.42
C ALA A 46 -4.85 -0.06 -7.55
N CYS A 47 -5.27 -1.30 -7.32
CA CYS A 47 -4.56 -2.25 -6.46
C CYS A 47 -4.64 -3.63 -7.11
N LYS A 48 -3.47 -4.28 -7.27
CA LYS A 48 -3.36 -5.67 -7.75
C LYS A 48 -3.14 -6.68 -6.62
N ASP A 49 -2.65 -6.21 -5.46
CA ASP A 49 -2.46 -7.05 -4.29
C ASP A 49 -3.83 -7.49 -3.74
N PRO A 50 -4.13 -8.81 -3.71
CA PRO A 50 -5.44 -9.31 -3.29
C PRO A 50 -5.69 -9.14 -1.79
N GLY A 51 -4.65 -9.19 -0.96
CA GLY A 51 -4.76 -9.00 0.49
C GLY A 51 -5.09 -7.55 0.83
N VAL A 52 -4.39 -6.61 0.19
CA VAL A 52 -4.67 -5.18 0.35
C VAL A 52 -6.00 -4.81 -0.30
N ALA A 53 -6.35 -5.37 -1.46
CA ALA A 53 -7.66 -5.15 -2.08
C ALA A 53 -8.82 -5.60 -1.17
N ALA A 54 -8.69 -6.75 -0.49
CA ALA A 54 -9.68 -7.22 0.47
C ALA A 54 -9.78 -6.28 1.69
N ALA A 55 -8.63 -5.84 2.23
CA ALA A 55 -8.59 -4.89 3.34
C ALA A 55 -9.18 -3.51 2.97
N LEU A 56 -8.95 -3.05 1.74
CA LEU A 56 -9.57 -1.85 1.18
C LEU A 56 -11.09 -1.99 1.09
N GLY A 57 -11.59 -3.15 0.65
CA GLY A 57 -13.02 -3.48 0.68
C GLY A 57 -13.63 -3.36 2.08
N GLY A 58 -12.96 -3.94 3.08
CA GLY A 58 -13.35 -3.79 4.50
C GLY A 58 -13.30 -2.34 5.01
N ALA A 59 -12.45 -1.50 4.43
CA ALA A 59 -12.37 -0.08 4.73
C ALA A 59 -13.38 0.79 3.95
N GLY A 60 -14.24 0.19 3.11
CA GLY A 60 -15.23 0.88 2.29
C GLY A 60 -14.66 1.51 1.02
N MET A 61 -13.60 0.91 0.46
CA MET A 61 -12.99 1.32 -0.81
C MET A 61 -13.10 0.21 -1.86
N THR A 62 -12.99 0.60 -3.12
CA THR A 62 -13.04 -0.34 -4.25
C THR A 62 -11.71 -0.34 -5.00
N ALA A 63 -11.22 -1.54 -5.31
CA ALA A 63 -10.12 -1.71 -6.25
C ALA A 63 -10.61 -1.39 -7.68
N ASP A 64 -10.09 -0.33 -8.29
CA ASP A 64 -10.46 0.12 -9.64
C ASP A 64 -9.18 0.46 -10.43
N PRO A 65 -8.86 -0.29 -11.51
CA PRO A 65 -7.69 -0.02 -12.35
C PRO A 65 -7.68 1.40 -12.96
N ALA A 66 -8.83 2.04 -13.12
CA ALA A 66 -8.94 3.40 -13.66
C ALA A 66 -8.67 4.50 -12.62
N ALA A 67 -8.57 4.17 -11.34
CA ALA A 67 -8.33 5.15 -10.28
C ALA A 67 -7.01 5.92 -10.49
N LYS A 68 -6.99 7.21 -10.17
CA LYS A 68 -5.79 8.06 -10.27
C LYS A 68 -4.74 7.73 -9.21
N VAL A 69 -5.15 7.13 -8.11
CA VAL A 69 -4.29 6.67 -7.02
C VAL A 69 -4.09 5.17 -7.11
N ALA A 70 -2.86 4.71 -6.95
CA ALA A 70 -2.51 3.30 -6.95
C ALA A 70 -1.80 2.89 -5.67
N TRP A 71 -2.04 1.66 -5.23
CA TRP A 71 -1.17 0.96 -4.27
C TRP A 71 -0.29 -0.03 -5.03
N ALA A 72 1.01 0.02 -4.76
CA ALA A 72 1.99 -0.90 -5.31
C ALA A 72 2.61 -1.76 -4.20
N GLY A 73 2.44 -3.08 -4.30
CA GLY A 73 3.06 -4.08 -3.42
C GLY A 73 4.44 -4.51 -3.90
N THR A 74 4.86 -4.12 -5.10
CA THR A 74 6.20 -4.41 -5.66
C THR A 74 6.78 -3.21 -6.41
N GLU A 75 8.11 -3.15 -6.54
CA GLU A 75 8.78 -2.11 -7.35
C GLU A 75 8.36 -2.15 -8.84
N ALA A 76 8.08 -3.34 -9.37
CA ALA A 76 7.59 -3.49 -10.75
C ALA A 76 6.22 -2.81 -10.94
N GLU A 77 5.33 -2.95 -9.96
CA GLU A 77 4.05 -2.26 -9.94
C GLU A 77 4.21 -0.74 -9.79
N VAL A 78 5.17 -0.28 -8.99
CA VAL A 78 5.49 1.16 -8.87
C VAL A 78 5.81 1.74 -10.25
N LYS A 79 6.73 1.11 -10.98
CA LYS A 79 7.13 1.55 -12.33
C LYS A 79 5.93 1.52 -13.30
N ALA A 80 5.13 0.45 -13.26
CA ALA A 80 3.96 0.31 -14.12
C ALA A 80 2.90 1.40 -13.85
N TYR A 81 2.58 1.68 -12.59
CA TYR A 81 1.61 2.71 -12.24
C TYR A 81 2.10 4.13 -12.49
N LYS A 82 3.40 4.40 -12.28
CA LYS A 82 4.04 5.65 -12.68
C LYS A 82 3.92 5.88 -14.18
N ALA A 83 4.25 4.87 -14.99
CA ALA A 83 4.13 4.94 -16.45
C ALA A 83 2.67 5.17 -16.90
N ALA A 84 1.70 4.70 -16.13
CA ALA A 84 0.27 4.97 -16.34
C ALA A 84 -0.19 6.35 -15.80
N GLY A 85 0.73 7.21 -15.34
CA GLY A 85 0.43 8.56 -14.86
C GLY A 85 -0.33 8.62 -13.53
N LYS A 86 -0.25 7.57 -12.70
CA LYS A 86 -0.95 7.52 -11.41
C LYS A 86 -0.09 8.08 -10.28
N MET A 87 -0.74 8.57 -9.22
CA MET A 87 -0.08 8.81 -7.93
C MET A 87 0.12 7.47 -7.22
N VAL A 88 1.37 7.08 -7.00
CA VAL A 88 1.71 5.76 -6.49
C VAL A 88 1.99 5.82 -4.99
N ILE A 89 1.24 5.04 -4.21
CA ILE A 89 1.49 4.77 -2.80
C ILE A 89 2.23 3.43 -2.72
N CYS A 90 3.34 3.39 -1.98
CA CYS A 90 4.15 2.19 -1.78
C CYS A 90 4.49 1.95 -0.31
N GLY A 91 4.84 0.70 0.03
CA GLY A 91 5.23 0.30 1.38
C GLY A 91 6.70 0.51 1.72
N ARG A 92 7.52 1.02 0.78
CA ARG A 92 8.99 1.08 0.90
C ARG A 92 9.58 2.38 0.41
N LEU A 93 10.57 2.90 1.12
CA LEU A 93 11.24 4.18 0.83
C LEU A 93 12.11 4.09 -0.43
N GLU A 94 12.81 2.98 -0.60
CA GLU A 94 13.70 2.74 -1.73
C GLU A 94 12.97 2.69 -3.09
N TRP A 95 11.64 2.62 -3.09
CA TRP A 95 10.83 2.66 -4.31
C TRP A 95 10.40 4.06 -4.73
N LEU A 96 10.64 5.09 -3.90
CA LEU A 96 10.35 6.48 -4.29
C LEU A 96 11.11 6.88 -5.57
N PRO A 97 12.43 6.63 -5.72
CA PRO A 97 13.13 6.93 -6.97
C PRO A 97 12.57 6.18 -8.19
N ALA A 98 12.04 4.96 -7.98
CA ALA A 98 11.46 4.14 -9.05
C ALA A 98 10.09 4.68 -9.56
N GLY A 99 9.45 5.59 -8.82
CA GLY A 99 8.14 6.14 -9.19
C GLY A 99 7.16 6.30 -8.05
N GLY A 100 7.49 5.88 -6.84
CA GLY A 100 6.64 6.10 -5.66
C GLY A 100 6.43 7.59 -5.43
N SER A 101 5.17 8.03 -5.34
CA SER A 101 4.82 9.40 -4.97
C SER A 101 4.79 9.54 -3.44
N ILE A 102 4.28 8.51 -2.76
CA ILE A 102 4.12 8.46 -1.31
C ILE A 102 4.59 7.10 -0.80
N ALA A 103 5.47 7.08 0.18
CA ALA A 103 5.83 5.86 0.90
C ALA A 103 5.21 5.88 2.30
N VAL A 104 4.51 4.81 2.66
CA VAL A 104 3.98 4.59 4.01
C VAL A 104 4.77 3.45 4.62
N VAL A 105 5.64 3.78 5.58
CA VAL A 105 6.58 2.84 6.20
C VAL A 105 6.44 2.83 7.71
N GLU A 106 6.86 1.77 8.37
CA GLU A 106 6.97 1.74 9.83
C GLU A 106 8.37 2.20 10.26
N GLU A 107 8.44 3.19 11.15
CA GLU A 107 9.68 3.66 11.77
C GLU A 107 9.46 3.74 13.29
N GLY A 108 10.25 2.99 14.06
CA GLY A 108 10.13 2.96 15.52
C GLY A 108 8.74 2.53 16.03
N GLY A 109 8.11 1.58 15.34
CA GLY A 109 6.77 1.08 15.68
C GLY A 109 5.63 2.04 15.35
N LYS A 110 5.89 3.08 14.55
CA LYS A 110 4.88 4.05 14.12
C LYS A 110 4.85 4.18 12.60
N PRO A 111 3.67 4.29 11.99
CA PRO A 111 3.57 4.59 10.57
C PRO A 111 4.09 6.01 10.30
N GLN A 112 4.88 6.16 9.25
CA GLN A 112 5.43 7.41 8.76
C GLN A 112 5.08 7.56 7.28
N ILE A 113 4.78 8.80 6.88
CA ILE A 113 4.48 9.15 5.49
C ILE A 113 5.65 9.94 4.94
N TYR A 114 6.17 9.48 3.80
CA TYR A 114 7.21 10.18 3.06
C TYR A 114 6.68 10.58 1.68
N LEU A 115 6.98 11.80 1.27
CA LEU A 115 6.46 12.42 0.06
C LEU A 115 7.62 12.70 -0.89
N HIS A 116 7.55 12.14 -2.10
CA HIS A 116 8.46 12.51 -3.18
C HIS A 116 7.77 13.56 -4.06
N MET A 117 8.07 14.84 -3.82
CA MET A 117 7.33 15.95 -4.43
C MET A 117 7.39 15.96 -5.96
N GLY A 118 8.51 15.54 -6.56
CA GLY A 118 8.65 15.43 -8.02
C GLY A 118 7.67 14.41 -8.64
N ASN A 119 7.60 13.20 -8.11
CA ASN A 119 6.65 12.18 -8.56
C ASN A 119 5.20 12.56 -8.27
N LEU A 120 4.94 13.25 -7.15
CA LEU A 120 3.61 13.77 -6.85
C LEU A 120 3.17 14.80 -7.90
N ALA A 121 4.02 15.78 -8.20
CA ALA A 121 3.74 16.77 -9.24
C ALA A 121 3.54 16.13 -10.63
N ALA A 122 4.39 15.16 -10.98
CA ALA A 122 4.28 14.43 -12.26
C ALA A 122 2.99 13.61 -12.39
N SER A 123 2.39 13.17 -11.27
CA SER A 123 1.11 12.45 -11.28
C SER A 123 -0.10 13.35 -11.56
N GLY A 124 0.05 14.67 -11.45
CA GLY A 124 -1.05 15.63 -11.60
C GLY A 124 -2.13 15.53 -10.50
N VAL A 125 -1.88 14.77 -9.43
CA VAL A 125 -2.78 14.64 -8.28
C VAL A 125 -2.41 15.67 -7.22
N THR A 126 -3.41 16.43 -6.77
CA THR A 126 -3.27 17.36 -5.65
C THR A 126 -3.66 16.67 -4.35
N LEU A 127 -2.79 16.78 -3.34
CA LEU A 127 -3.08 16.36 -1.97
C LEU A 127 -3.55 17.55 -1.15
N SER A 128 -4.33 17.28 -0.10
CA SER A 128 -4.70 18.31 0.88
C SER A 128 -3.49 18.78 1.69
N ASP A 129 -3.55 20.03 2.17
CA ASP A 129 -2.53 20.62 3.03
C ASP A 129 -2.28 19.81 4.30
N ALA A 130 -3.29 19.11 4.81
CA ALA A 130 -3.14 18.25 5.98
C ALA A 130 -2.14 17.12 5.73
N VAL A 131 -2.21 16.45 4.57
CA VAL A 131 -1.28 15.38 4.18
C VAL A 131 0.13 15.97 3.95
N LEU A 132 0.21 17.13 3.32
CA LEU A 132 1.49 17.81 3.04
C LEU A 132 2.21 18.30 4.30
N LYS A 133 1.48 18.52 5.41
CA LYS A 133 2.02 18.92 6.72
C LYS A 133 2.54 17.74 7.53
N ILE A 134 1.90 16.58 7.44
CA ILE A 134 2.30 15.39 8.21
C ILE A 134 3.35 14.54 7.48
N GLY A 135 3.47 14.68 6.16
CA GLY A 135 4.43 13.93 5.37
C GLY A 135 5.84 14.52 5.42
N LYS A 136 6.85 13.67 5.64
CA LYS A 136 8.27 14.01 5.51
C LYS A 136 8.59 14.17 4.02
N ARG A 137 9.13 15.32 3.62
CA ARG A 137 9.46 15.58 2.20
C ARG A 137 10.85 15.04 1.88
N LEU A 138 10.96 14.31 0.78
CA LEU A 138 12.20 13.79 0.20
C LEU A 138 12.40 14.32 -1.23
#